data_AF-A0A2V9MDB8-F1
#
_entry.id   AF-A0A2V9MDB8-F1
#
_cell.length_a   1.000
_cell.length_b   1.000
_cell.length_c   1.000
_cell.angle_alpha   90.00
_cell.angle_beta   90.00
_cell.angle_gamma   90.00
#
_symmetry.space_group_name_H-M   'P 1'
#
loop_
_entity.id
_entity.type
_entity.pdbx_description
1 polymer ?
#
loop_
_entity_poly.entity_id
_entity_poly.type
_entity_poly.pdbx_seq_one_letter_code
_entity_poly.pdbx_strand_id
1 'polypeptide(L)'
;MQWIDEPQREGFQLTRKVFVLPANPTSLDPVTKRKMTICNLFANYQQSIIDIVRLLDEKYESVVNVLLEERLIQERRKERRESTPQPRRFGTWP
;
A
#
# COMPACT_ATOMS: atom_id res chain seq x y z
N MET A 1 3.68 -9.29 26.42
CA MET A 1 3.77 -9.21 24.94
C MET A 1 3.15 -7.90 24.52
N GLN A 2 3.97 -6.93 24.09
CA GLN A 2 3.44 -5.73 23.45
C GLN A 2 3.01 -6.14 22.05
N TRP A 3 1.69 -6.12 21.81
CA TRP A 3 1.14 -6.15 20.46
C TRP A 3 1.56 -4.82 19.84
N ILE A 4 2.64 -4.82 19.07
CA ILE A 4 2.99 -3.67 18.25
C ILE A 4 1.97 -3.70 17.11
N ASP A 5 0.85 -3.00 17.29
CA ASP A 5 -0.03 -2.68 16.18
C ASP A 5 0.83 -2.05 15.08
N GLU A 6 0.76 -2.60 13.87
CA GLU A 6 1.50 -2.04 12.75
C GLU A 6 1.07 -0.58 12.56
N PRO A 7 2.03 0.34 12.36
CA PRO A 7 1.71 1.76 12.25
C PRO A 7 0.76 1.97 11.08
N GLN A 8 -0.32 2.70 11.33
CA GLN A 8 -1.36 2.96 10.34
C GLN A 8 -1.28 4.42 9.88
N ARG A 9 -1.54 4.65 8.60
CA ARG A 9 -1.70 6.00 8.04
C ARG A 9 -2.87 6.00 7.07
N GLU A 10 -3.80 6.93 7.26
CA GLU A 10 -4.94 7.15 6.37
C GLU A 10 -5.77 5.87 6.08
N GLY A 11 -5.88 4.99 7.07
CA GLY A 11 -6.62 3.72 6.96
C GLY A 11 -5.84 2.57 6.33
N PHE A 12 -4.59 2.79 5.91
CA PHE A 12 -3.69 1.75 5.42
C PHE A 12 -2.70 1.31 6.50
N GLN A 13 -2.28 0.05 6.43
CA GLN A 13 -1.17 -0.46 7.22
C GLN A 13 0.14 -0.07 6.53
N LEU A 14 1.04 0.58 7.26
CA LEU A 14 2.37 0.88 6.78
C LEU A 14 3.23 -0.38 6.87
N THR A 15 3.97 -0.67 5.81
CA THR A 15 4.97 -1.71 5.88
C THR A 15 6.23 -1.18 6.57
N ARG A 16 7.03 -2.08 7.15
CA ARG A 16 8.36 -1.73 7.70
C ARG A 16 9.42 -1.53 6.60
N LYS A 17 9.02 -1.36 5.33
CA LYS A 17 9.94 -1.20 4.20
C LYS A 17 10.56 0.20 4.27
N VAL A 18 11.88 0.25 4.27
CA VAL A 18 12.62 1.50 4.09
C VAL A 18 12.69 1.81 2.60
N PHE A 19 12.24 3.00 2.21
CA PHE A 19 12.34 3.45 0.82
C PHE A 19 13.68 4.14 0.58
N VAL A 20 14.48 3.58 -0.33
CA VAL A 20 15.76 4.15 -0.74
C VAL A 20 15.61 4.70 -2.16
N LEU A 21 15.88 5.99 -2.33
CA LEU A 21 15.98 6.61 -3.65
C LEU A 21 17.16 5.99 -4.43
N PRO A 22 16.99 5.67 -5.72
CA PRO A 22 18.12 5.21 -6.52
C PRO A 22 19.14 6.34 -6.71
N ALA A 23 20.42 5.94 -6.77
CA ALA A 23 21.54 6.88 -6.86
C ALA A 23 21.53 7.78 -8.11
N ASN A 24 20.87 7.35 -9.20
CA ASN A 24 20.85 8.06 -10.47
C ASN A 24 19.40 8.38 -10.90
N PRO A 25 18.74 9.37 -10.28
CA PRO A 25 17.38 9.73 -10.62
C PRO A 25 17.27 10.33 -12.03
N THR A 26 18.35 10.90 -12.58
CA THR A 26 18.35 11.65 -13.85
C THR A 26 18.09 10.79 -15.07
N SER A 27 18.51 9.52 -15.06
CA SER A 27 18.37 8.57 -16.17
C SER A 27 17.02 7.85 -16.22
N LEU A 28 16.15 8.09 -15.25
CA LEU A 28 14.83 7.46 -15.18
C LEU A 28 13.85 8.14 -16.13
N ASP A 29 12.96 7.35 -16.71
CA ASP A 29 11.83 7.86 -17.46
C ASP A 29 10.92 8.71 -16.54
N PRO A 30 10.13 9.64 -17.10
CA PRO A 30 9.28 10.52 -16.31
C PRO A 30 8.27 9.79 -15.40
N VAL A 31 7.79 8.62 -15.82
CA VAL A 31 6.81 7.84 -15.04
C VAL A 31 7.49 7.24 -13.81
N THR A 32 8.66 6.63 -13.98
CA THR A 32 9.43 6.07 -12.87
C THR A 32 9.90 7.15 -11.90
N LYS A 33 10.33 8.32 -12.40
CA LYS A 33 10.63 9.50 -11.56
C LYS A 33 9.43 9.88 -10.70
N ARG A 34 8.23 9.95 -11.29
CA ARG A 34 7.01 10.30 -10.58
C ARG A 34 6.70 9.30 -9.47
N LYS A 35 6.78 7.98 -9.75
CA LYS A 35 6.59 6.93 -8.74
C LYS A 35 7.55 7.06 -7.57
N MET A 36 8.82 7.32 -7.84
CA MET A 36 9.83 7.49 -6.79
C MET A 36 9.62 8.75 -5.96
N THR A 37 9.21 9.85 -6.58
CA THR A 37 8.85 11.08 -5.85
C THR A 37 7.68 10.82 -4.90
N ILE A 38 6.63 10.13 -5.35
CA ILE A 38 5.49 9.73 -4.50
C ILE A 38 5.99 8.92 -3.29
N CYS A 39 6.79 7.88 -3.54
CA CYS A 39 7.32 7.02 -2.49
C CYS A 39 8.21 7.77 -1.50
N ASN A 40 9.06 8.66 -2.01
CA ASN A 40 9.96 9.47 -1.20
C ASN A 40 9.19 10.45 -0.30
N LEU A 41 8.18 11.15 -0.84
CA LEU A 41 7.34 12.06 -0.08
C LEU A 41 6.58 11.32 1.03
N PHE A 42 6.07 10.13 0.74
CA PHE A 42 5.32 9.34 1.70
C PHE A 42 6.20 8.71 2.79
N ALA A 43 7.26 8.00 2.39
CA ALA A 43 8.08 7.21 3.31
C ALA A 43 9.12 8.04 4.05
N ASN A 44 9.80 8.97 3.36
CA ASN A 44 10.92 9.72 3.92
C ASN A 44 10.49 11.08 4.48
N TYR A 45 9.58 11.78 3.79
CA TYR A 45 9.04 13.07 4.26
C TYR A 45 7.74 12.94 5.07
N GLN A 46 7.23 11.72 5.25
CA GLN A 46 6.04 11.42 6.06
C GLN A 46 4.77 12.20 5.66
N GLN A 47 4.68 12.64 4.40
CA GLN A 47 3.52 13.36 3.87
C GLN A 47 2.28 12.45 3.80
N SER A 48 1.10 13.08 3.92
CA SER A 48 -0.18 12.38 3.70
C SER A 48 -0.43 12.14 2.21
N ILE A 49 -1.27 11.17 1.87
CA ILE A 49 -1.69 10.89 0.50
C ILE A 49 -2.38 12.12 -0.09
N ILE A 50 -3.21 12.81 0.70
CA ILE A 50 -3.91 14.03 0.27
C ILE A 50 -2.93 15.16 -0.06
N ASP A 51 -1.88 15.35 0.75
CA ASP A 51 -0.88 16.39 0.50
C ASP A 51 -0.04 16.06 -0.74
N ILE A 52 0.31 14.79 -0.94
CA ILE A 52 1.04 14.32 -2.13
C ILE A 52 0.19 14.53 -3.39
N VAL A 53 -1.09 14.18 -3.34
CA VAL A 53 -2.06 14.41 -4.43
C VAL A 53 -2.08 15.89 -4.83
N ARG A 54 -2.17 16.79 -3.85
CA ARG A 54 -2.19 18.24 -4.09
C ARG A 54 -0.86 18.76 -4.62
N LEU A 55 0.25 18.28 -4.07
CA LEU A 55 1.60 18.74 -4.44
C LEU A 55 1.99 18.30 -5.86
N LEU A 56 1.60 17.10 -6.25
CA LEU A 56 1.96 16.52 -7.54
C LEU A 56 0.90 16.67 -8.63
N ASP A 57 -0.27 17.20 -8.28
CA ASP A 57 -1.48 17.26 -9.13
C ASP A 57 -1.84 15.87 -9.69
N GLU A 58 -1.80 14.86 -8.80
CA GLU A 58 -2.01 13.45 -9.14
C GLU A 58 -3.35 12.94 -8.61
N LYS A 59 -3.87 11.87 -9.21
CA LYS A 59 -5.10 11.25 -8.70
C LYS A 59 -4.82 10.48 -7.41
N TYR A 60 -5.75 10.54 -6.45
CA TYR A 60 -5.66 9.75 -5.22
C TYR A 60 -5.41 8.27 -5.48
N GLU A 61 -6.16 7.68 -6.41
CA GLU A 61 -6.01 6.28 -6.83
C GLU A 61 -4.61 5.98 -7.40
N SER A 62 -4.05 6.91 -8.19
CA SER A 62 -2.70 6.81 -8.76
C SER A 62 -1.65 6.72 -7.64
N VAL A 63 -1.74 7.63 -6.66
CA VAL A 63 -0.83 7.67 -5.51
C VAL A 63 -0.95 6.39 -4.67
N VAL A 64 -2.17 5.96 -4.35
CA VAL A 64 -2.42 4.72 -3.60
C VAL A 64 -1.85 3.50 -4.33
N ASN A 65 -2.11 3.36 -5.63
CA ASN A 65 -1.62 2.24 -6.43
C ASN A 65 -0.08 2.19 -6.44
N VAL A 66 0.59 3.34 -6.58
CA VAL A 66 2.07 3.39 -6.50
C VAL A 66 2.58 2.92 -5.13
N LEU A 67 1.95 3.38 -4.04
CA LEU A 67 2.35 2.98 -2.68
C LEU A 67 2.09 1.49 -2.40
N LEU A 68 1.04 0.90 -3.00
CA LEU A 68 0.75 -0.53 -2.94
C LEU A 68 1.74 -1.35 -3.77
N GLU A 69 2.00 -0.95 -5.02
CA GLU A 69 2.98 -1.58 -5.92
C GLU A 69 4.37 -1.63 -5.27
N GLU A 70 4.79 -0.50 -4.67
CA GLU A 70 6.06 -0.40 -3.96
C GLU A 70 6.01 -0.97 -2.54
N ARG A 71 4.89 -1.57 -2.13
CA ARG A 71 4.71 -2.20 -0.81
C ARG A 71 5.08 -1.28 0.35
N LEU A 72 4.79 0.02 0.25
CA LEU A 72 4.92 0.97 1.35
C LEU A 72 3.65 1.00 2.22
N ILE A 73 2.51 0.73 1.60
CA ILE A 73 1.24 0.53 2.27
C ILE A 73 0.66 -0.83 1.90
N GLN A 74 -0.24 -1.33 2.74
CA GLN A 74 -1.09 -2.47 2.45
C GLN A 74 -2.54 -2.11 2.77
N GLU A 75 -3.46 -2.56 1.92
CA GLU A 75 -4.87 -2.55 2.26
C GLU A 75 -5.07 -3.38 3.53
N ARG A 76 -5.78 -2.80 4.50
CA ARG A 76 -6.29 -3.55 5.65
C ARG A 76 -7.39 -4.48 5.15
N ARG A 77 -7.02 -5.56 4.46
CA ARG A 77 -7.92 -6.68 4.30
C ARG A 77 -8.15 -7.19 5.71
N LYS A 78 -9.32 -6.86 6.29
CA LYS A 78 -9.99 -7.78 7.21
C LYS A 78 -9.79 -9.14 6.59
N GLU A 79 -9.08 -10.02 7.26
CA GLU A 79 -9.08 -11.43 6.96
C GLU A 79 -10.51 -11.80 6.62
N ARG A 80 -10.80 -11.94 5.32
CA ARG A 80 -12.03 -12.54 4.88
C ARG A 80 -11.82 -13.96 5.34
N ARG A 81 -12.37 -14.27 6.52
CA ARG A 81 -12.47 -15.61 7.09
C ARG A 81 -12.56 -16.55 5.91
N GLU A 82 -11.48 -17.31 5.76
CA GLU A 82 -11.35 -18.37 4.79
C GLU A 82 -12.67 -19.12 4.85
N SER A 83 -13.52 -18.86 3.86
CA SER A 83 -14.79 -19.53 3.73
C SER A 83 -14.38 -20.89 3.23
N THR A 84 -13.96 -21.75 4.16
CA THR A 84 -13.76 -23.16 3.93
C THR A 84 -15.00 -23.61 3.16
N PRO A 85 -14.89 -24.12 1.93
CA PRO A 85 -16.03 -24.72 1.29
C PRO A 85 -16.33 -25.96 2.13
N GLN A 86 -17.26 -25.84 3.08
CA GLN A 86 -17.75 -26.97 3.81
C GLN A 86 -18.36 -27.89 2.75
N PRO A 87 -17.84 -29.11 2.54
CA PRO A 87 -18.42 -30.02 1.58
C PRO A 87 -19.84 -30.27 2.08
N ARG A 88 -20.82 -29.87 1.26
CA ARG A 88 -22.22 -30.22 1.50
C ARG A 88 -22.26 -31.73 1.57
N ARG A 89 -22.38 -32.27 2.79
CA ARG A 89 -22.83 -33.65 3.00
C ARG A 89 -24.25 -33.67 2.43
N PHE A 90 -24.36 -34.07 1.18
CA PHE A 90 -25.63 -34.47 0.60
C PHE A 90 -26.15 -35.60 1.47
N GLY A 91 -27.20 -35.30 2.23
CA GLY A 91 -27.97 -36.30 2.94
C GLY A 91 -28.49 -37.31 1.93
N THR A 92 -28.26 -38.58 2.24
CA THR A 92 -28.96 -39.70 1.62
C THR A 92 -30.46 -39.50 1.83
N TRP A 93 -31.21 -39.40 0.74
CA TRP A 93 -32.67 -39.38 0.76
C TRP A 93 -33.21 -40.81 1.02
N PRO A 94 -34.35 -40.98 1.72
CA PRO A 94 -34.92 -42.27 2.12
C PRO A 94 -35.25 -43.22 0.97
#